data_AF-M2N144-F1
#
_entry.id   AF-M2N144-F1
#
_cell.length_a   1.000
_cell.length_b   1.000
_cell.length_c   1.000
_cell.angle_alpha   90.00
_cell.angle_beta   90.00
_cell.angle_gamma   90.00
#
_symmetry.space_group_name_H-M   'P 1'
#
loop_
_entity.id
_entity.type
_entity.pdbx_description
1 polymer ?
#
loop_
_entity_poly.entity_id
_entity_poly.type
_entity_poly.pdbx_seq_one_letter_code
_entity_poly.pdbx_strand_id
1 'polypeptide(L)'
;MDGKAQTDDAGKNDFFWTYTEEPHQTRRQAIIKAHPEVLKLCGPEPLTIPLVLAVVALQVFCAYSLRHTPVLSWPFFLTAYIVGATANQNLFLAIHEISHNLAFKSPLANRILAIIANLPIGIPYSASFRPYHLTHHKSLGVDGLDADLPTALEAWFLDSVAGKAFFCTFQILFYALRPMMVYQLPLTWIHALNIAVQIAFDYVLVRYAGARALGYLILSSFLAGSLHPCAGHFIAEHYVFAQHSRSLAPSSKKGSEVAPTPETFSYYGALNLLTYNVGLHNEHHDFPAIPWTRLWRLNAIANEFYCDLPCHYSWVGVMWQFVLDKEVGLWCRVKRKEGGRKVGAGAKAHVQPIEITR
;
A
#
# COMPACT_ATOMS: atom_id res chain seq x y z
N MET A 1 -27.49 0.31 -29.56
CA MET A 1 -27.07 -1.09 -29.44
C MET A 1 -26.73 -1.30 -27.99
N ASP A 2 -27.63 -1.99 -27.29
CA ASP A 2 -27.67 -2.07 -25.84
C ASP A 2 -26.53 -2.94 -25.30
N GLY A 3 -25.51 -2.29 -24.73
CA GLY A 3 -24.43 -2.95 -24.01
C GLY A 3 -24.93 -3.43 -22.64
N LYS A 4 -25.61 -4.57 -22.61
CA LYS A 4 -25.80 -5.30 -21.35
C LYS A 4 -24.41 -5.69 -20.84
N ALA A 5 -24.07 -5.24 -19.65
CA ALA A 5 -22.96 -5.78 -18.89
C ALA A 5 -23.22 -7.28 -18.70
N GLN A 6 -22.53 -8.09 -19.49
CA GLN A 6 -22.52 -9.53 -19.33
C GLN A 6 -21.54 -9.80 -18.18
N THR A 7 -22.08 -9.97 -16.97
CA THR A 7 -21.35 -10.60 -15.88
C THR A 7 -21.20 -12.06 -16.27
N ASP A 8 -20.19 -12.37 -17.07
CA ASP A 8 -19.79 -13.77 -17.28
C ASP A 8 -19.49 -14.35 -15.90
N ASP A 9 -20.11 -15.49 -15.61
CA ASP A 9 -19.96 -16.26 -14.39
C ASP A 9 -18.48 -16.62 -14.26
N ALA A 10 -17.72 -15.78 -13.54
CA ALA A 10 -16.30 -15.98 -13.33
C ALA A 10 -16.15 -17.33 -12.63
N GLY A 11 -15.65 -18.32 -13.38
CA GLY A 11 -15.35 -19.63 -12.82
C GLY A 11 -14.47 -19.45 -11.58
N LYS A 12 -14.56 -20.38 -10.62
CA LYS A 12 -13.87 -20.33 -9.32
C LYS A 12 -12.35 -20.03 -9.36
N ASN A 13 -11.73 -20.10 -10.55
CA ASN A 13 -10.31 -19.87 -10.82
C ASN A 13 -10.06 -18.75 -11.85
N ASP A 14 -10.81 -17.63 -11.79
CA ASP A 14 -10.55 -16.44 -12.61
C ASP A 14 -10.67 -15.15 -11.78
N PHE A 15 -10.04 -14.07 -12.26
CA PHE A 15 -10.13 -12.74 -11.66
C PHE A 15 -11.45 -12.05 -12.00
N PHE A 16 -11.83 -11.04 -11.20
CA PHE A 16 -13.00 -10.20 -11.52
C PHE A 16 -12.66 -9.20 -12.62
N TRP A 17 -13.04 -9.48 -13.86
CA TRP A 17 -12.79 -8.56 -14.98
C TRP A 17 -13.85 -7.46 -15.06
N THR A 18 -13.43 -6.21 -15.23
CA THR A 18 -14.32 -5.06 -15.42
C THR A 18 -13.94 -4.21 -16.62
N TYR A 19 -14.94 -3.59 -17.23
CA TYR A 19 -14.84 -2.67 -18.37
C TYR A 19 -15.09 -1.20 -17.98
N THR A 20 -15.36 -0.92 -16.70
CA THR A 20 -15.56 0.46 -16.21
C THR A 20 -14.23 1.16 -15.96
N GLU A 21 -14.17 2.49 -16.03
CA GLU A 21 -13.01 3.24 -15.57
C GLU A 21 -12.77 3.03 -14.05
N GLU A 22 -11.56 3.34 -13.58
CA GLU A 22 -11.25 3.26 -12.15
C GLU A 22 -12.15 4.23 -11.35
N PRO A 23 -12.70 3.80 -10.19
CA PRO A 23 -13.76 4.51 -9.51
C PRO A 23 -13.32 5.81 -8.82
N HIS A 24 -12.03 5.95 -8.51
CA HIS A 24 -11.46 7.09 -7.79
C HIS A 24 -11.43 8.36 -8.63
N GLN A 25 -11.16 8.27 -9.94
CA GLN A 25 -11.25 9.44 -10.82
C GLN A 25 -12.68 10.00 -10.83
N THR A 26 -13.69 9.15 -11.01
CA THR A 26 -15.09 9.57 -11.04
C THR A 26 -15.54 10.14 -9.69
N ARG A 27 -15.26 9.44 -8.59
CA ARG A 27 -15.66 9.87 -7.24
C ARG A 27 -14.96 11.17 -6.83
N ARG A 28 -13.66 11.33 -7.12
CA ARG A 28 -12.92 12.57 -6.90
C ARG A 28 -13.56 13.77 -7.61
N GLN A 29 -13.95 13.63 -8.88
CA GLN A 29 -14.62 14.72 -9.61
C GLN A 29 -15.97 15.09 -8.99
N ALA A 30 -16.76 14.08 -8.57
CA ALA A 30 -18.03 14.32 -7.90
C ALA A 30 -17.84 15.03 -6.54
N ILE A 31 -16.85 14.61 -5.74
CA ILE A 31 -16.50 15.25 -4.47
C ILE A 31 -16.03 16.69 -4.69
N ILE A 32 -15.13 16.95 -5.64
CA ILE A 32 -14.66 18.33 -5.93
C ILE A 32 -15.82 19.24 -6.33
N LYS A 33 -16.80 18.71 -7.09
CA LYS A 33 -17.98 19.46 -7.50
C LYS A 33 -18.89 19.80 -6.33
N ALA A 34 -19.10 18.86 -5.40
CA ALA A 34 -19.95 19.02 -4.23
C ALA A 34 -19.28 19.84 -3.10
N HIS A 35 -17.99 19.58 -2.87
CA HIS A 35 -17.19 20.09 -1.75
C HIS A 35 -15.83 20.63 -2.23
N PRO A 36 -15.78 21.74 -3.00
CA PRO A 36 -14.53 22.27 -3.53
C PRO A 36 -13.50 22.63 -2.42
N GLU A 37 -13.95 22.85 -1.18
CA GLU A 37 -13.09 23.11 -0.02
C GLU A 37 -12.13 21.95 0.33
N VAL A 38 -12.40 20.72 -0.11
CA VAL A 38 -11.48 19.58 0.12
C VAL A 38 -10.10 19.84 -0.50
N LEU A 39 -10.03 20.62 -1.58
CA LEU A 39 -8.77 20.98 -2.22
C LEU A 39 -7.86 21.82 -1.31
N LYS A 40 -8.41 22.49 -0.29
CA LYS A 40 -7.64 23.23 0.71
C LYS A 40 -6.89 22.29 1.67
N LEU A 41 -7.24 21.00 1.70
CA LEU A 41 -6.54 20.00 2.51
C LEU A 41 -5.25 19.52 1.83
N CYS A 42 -5.10 19.72 0.52
CA CYS A 42 -3.95 19.27 -0.25
C CYS A 42 -2.65 19.97 0.19
N GLY A 43 -1.54 19.27 0.00
CA GLY A 43 -0.19 19.83 0.19
C GLY A 43 0.61 19.10 1.26
N PRO A 44 1.81 19.60 1.58
CA PRO A 44 2.73 18.88 2.43
C PRO A 44 2.26 18.81 3.89
N GLU A 45 2.78 17.81 4.59
CA GLU A 45 2.63 17.53 6.00
C GLU A 45 4.00 17.41 6.67
N PRO A 46 4.53 18.53 7.21
CA PRO A 46 5.84 18.56 7.83
C PRO A 46 5.99 17.61 9.02
N LEU A 47 4.91 17.20 9.70
CA LEU A 47 4.97 16.24 10.81
C LEU A 47 5.50 14.86 10.39
N THR A 48 5.43 14.54 9.09
CA THR A 48 6.00 13.31 8.54
C THR A 48 7.51 13.22 8.78
N ILE A 49 8.21 14.36 8.73
CA ILE A 49 9.68 14.42 8.82
C ILE A 49 10.19 14.00 10.21
N PRO A 50 9.80 14.67 11.32
CA PRO A 50 10.28 14.28 12.64
C PRO A 50 9.81 12.87 13.04
N LEU A 51 8.63 12.43 12.57
CA LEU A 51 8.14 11.07 12.84
C LEU A 51 9.03 10.03 12.17
N VAL A 52 9.37 10.20 10.89
CA VAL A 52 10.33 9.32 10.18
C VAL A 52 11.66 9.26 10.92
N LEU A 53 12.23 10.41 11.28
CA LEU A 53 13.51 10.46 11.97
C LEU A 53 13.44 9.77 13.35
N ALA A 54 12.34 9.94 14.09
CA ALA A 54 12.13 9.29 15.36
C ALA A 54 12.04 7.75 15.23
N VAL A 55 11.32 7.25 14.22
CA VAL A 55 11.17 5.80 14.00
C VAL A 55 12.46 5.18 13.47
N VAL A 56 13.22 5.88 12.61
CA VAL A 56 14.57 5.46 12.21
C VAL A 56 15.50 5.39 13.42
N ALA A 57 15.48 6.40 14.29
CA ALA A 57 16.29 6.42 15.50
C ALA A 57 15.90 5.27 16.47
N LEU A 58 14.60 5.00 16.63
CA LEU A 58 14.11 3.86 17.42
C LEU A 58 14.66 2.54 16.89
N GLN A 59 14.62 2.32 15.58
CA GLN A 59 15.13 1.09 14.97
C GLN A 59 16.64 0.94 15.16
N VAL A 60 17.41 2.01 14.95
CA VAL A 60 18.86 2.00 15.19
C VAL A 60 19.17 1.73 16.66
N PHE A 61 18.41 2.32 17.58
CA PHE A 61 18.53 2.07 19.02
C PHE A 61 18.27 0.60 19.39
N CYS A 62 17.18 0.01 18.87
CA CYS A 62 16.86 -1.40 19.09
C CYS A 62 17.93 -2.33 18.49
N ALA A 63 18.37 -2.06 17.24
CA ALA A 63 19.43 -2.81 16.57
C ALA A 63 20.74 -2.79 17.39
N TYR A 64 21.15 -1.61 17.87
CA TYR A 64 22.33 -1.45 18.69
C TYR A 64 22.19 -2.13 20.06
N SER A 65 21.01 -2.06 20.67
CA SER A 65 20.74 -2.69 21.97
C SER A 65 20.79 -4.21 21.90
N LEU A 66 20.34 -4.80 20.77
CA LEU A 66 20.32 -6.24 20.56
C LEU A 66 21.64 -6.83 20.02
N ARG A 67 22.69 -6.03 19.80
CA ARG A 67 23.95 -6.46 19.16
C ARG A 67 24.62 -7.70 19.78
N HIS A 68 24.48 -7.89 21.09
CA HIS A 68 25.06 -9.03 21.83
C HIS A 68 24.01 -10.11 22.17
N THR A 69 22.77 -9.95 21.71
CA THR A 69 21.67 -10.87 21.97
C THR A 69 21.62 -11.94 20.88
N PRO A 70 21.50 -13.24 21.22
CA PRO A 70 21.36 -14.30 20.23
C PRO A 70 20.09 -14.13 19.38
N VAL A 71 20.21 -14.34 18.06
CA VAL A 71 19.11 -14.09 17.09
C VAL A 71 17.88 -14.97 17.37
N LEU A 72 18.08 -16.22 17.79
CA LEU A 72 16.99 -17.16 18.10
C LEU A 72 16.45 -17.03 19.54
N SER A 73 16.85 -16.00 20.27
CA SER A 73 16.34 -15.78 21.63
C SER A 73 14.99 -15.06 21.62
N TRP A 74 14.16 -15.34 22.62
CA TRP A 74 12.88 -14.65 22.80
C TRP A 74 12.99 -13.13 22.86
N PRO A 75 13.96 -12.52 23.59
CA PRO A 75 14.11 -11.06 23.57
C PRO A 75 14.35 -10.52 22.17
N PHE A 76 15.22 -11.17 21.38
CA PHE A 76 15.49 -10.73 20.00
C PHE A 76 14.25 -10.83 19.12
N PHE A 77 13.59 -11.98 19.12
CA PHE A 77 12.42 -12.23 18.29
C PHE A 77 11.23 -11.34 18.67
N LEU A 78 10.93 -11.21 19.97
CA LEU A 78 9.81 -10.38 20.44
C LEU A 78 10.05 -8.89 20.19
N THR A 79 11.28 -8.40 20.36
CA THR A 79 11.60 -7.01 19.99
C THR A 79 11.49 -6.82 18.48
N ALA A 80 12.00 -7.74 17.66
CA ALA A 80 11.88 -7.67 16.19
C ALA A 80 10.42 -7.72 15.72
N TYR A 81 9.57 -8.53 16.36
CA TYR A 81 8.18 -8.67 15.96
C TYR A 81 7.30 -7.51 16.48
N ILE A 82 7.39 -7.14 17.75
CA ILE A 82 6.46 -6.16 18.35
C ILE A 82 6.90 -4.74 18.01
N VAL A 83 8.17 -4.41 18.26
CA VAL A 83 8.70 -3.06 18.04
C VAL A 83 9.18 -2.92 16.61
N GLY A 84 10.03 -3.84 16.18
CA GLY A 84 10.69 -3.82 14.89
C GLY A 84 9.70 -3.86 13.71
N ALA A 85 8.81 -4.84 13.69
CA ALA A 85 7.86 -5.01 12.59
C ALA A 85 6.84 -3.86 12.53
N THR A 86 6.36 -3.40 13.69
CA THR A 86 5.48 -2.21 13.77
C THR A 86 6.17 -0.95 13.25
N ALA A 87 7.41 -0.71 13.66
CA ALA A 87 8.18 0.45 13.21
C ALA A 87 8.56 0.35 11.72
N ASN A 88 8.86 -0.85 11.20
CA ASN A 88 9.10 -1.02 9.76
C ASN A 88 7.80 -0.90 8.94
N GLN A 89 6.66 -1.34 9.48
CA GLN A 89 5.36 -1.04 8.86
C GLN A 89 5.09 0.47 8.79
N ASN A 90 5.39 1.19 9.87
CA ASN A 90 5.33 2.64 9.86
C ASN A 90 6.25 3.24 8.77
N LEU A 91 7.50 2.79 8.66
CA LEU A 91 8.44 3.29 7.64
C LEU A 91 8.06 2.93 6.21
N PHE A 92 7.48 1.75 5.97
CA PHE A 92 6.94 1.39 4.66
C PHE A 92 5.86 2.37 4.22
N LEU A 93 4.96 2.71 5.15
CA LEU A 93 3.87 3.66 4.89
C LEU A 93 4.33 5.12 4.89
N ALA A 94 5.41 5.44 5.60
CA ALA A 94 6.07 6.73 5.44
C ALA A 94 6.65 6.89 4.03
N ILE A 95 7.33 5.87 3.50
CA ILE A 95 7.86 5.87 2.13
C ILE A 95 6.72 5.96 1.11
N HIS A 96 5.58 5.33 1.39
CA HIS A 96 4.33 5.51 0.65
C HIS A 96 3.89 6.99 0.62
N GLU A 97 3.70 7.62 1.78
CA GLU A 97 3.32 9.05 1.85
C GLU A 97 4.33 9.97 1.15
N ILE A 98 5.62 9.72 1.36
CA ILE A 98 6.70 10.51 0.76
C ILE A 98 6.73 10.34 -0.77
N SER A 99 6.31 9.20 -1.30
CA SER A 99 6.23 8.95 -2.74
C SER A 99 5.25 9.88 -3.46
N HIS A 100 4.21 10.32 -2.76
CA HIS A 100 3.26 11.35 -3.19
C HIS A 100 3.79 12.79 -3.04
N ASN A 101 5.04 12.96 -2.60
CA ASN A 101 5.67 14.23 -2.26
C ASN A 101 4.96 14.98 -1.12
N LEU A 102 4.43 14.25 -0.14
CA LEU A 102 3.67 14.84 0.96
C LEU A 102 4.54 15.30 2.13
N ALA A 103 5.84 14.99 2.20
CA ALA A 103 6.69 15.51 3.30
C ALA A 103 7.23 16.91 2.99
N PHE A 104 7.62 17.18 1.75
CA PHE A 104 8.15 18.47 1.30
C PHE A 104 7.51 18.94 0.00
N LYS A 105 7.57 20.25 -0.28
CA LYS A 105 7.24 20.76 -1.62
C LYS A 105 8.28 20.35 -2.68
N SER A 106 9.54 20.13 -2.27
CA SER A 106 10.62 19.74 -3.17
C SER A 106 10.60 18.22 -3.44
N PRO A 107 10.45 17.77 -4.70
CA PRO A 107 10.49 16.36 -5.03
C PRO A 107 11.81 15.69 -4.66
N LEU A 108 12.93 16.41 -4.79
CA LEU A 108 14.25 15.88 -4.42
C LEU A 108 14.36 15.68 -2.90
N ALA A 109 13.87 16.63 -2.09
CA ALA A 109 13.88 16.50 -0.64
C ALA A 109 13.06 15.29 -0.16
N ASN A 110 11.90 15.03 -0.79
CA ASN A 110 11.13 13.81 -0.55
C ASN A 110 11.93 12.55 -0.89
N ARG A 111 12.61 12.52 -2.04
CA ARG A 111 13.44 11.36 -2.42
C ARG A 111 14.57 11.10 -1.42
N ILE A 112 15.21 12.16 -0.91
CA ILE A 112 16.25 12.02 0.12
C ILE A 112 15.65 11.50 1.43
N LEU A 113 14.52 12.04 1.88
CA LEU A 113 13.84 11.55 3.09
C LEU A 113 13.38 10.09 2.94
N ALA A 114 12.90 9.69 1.77
CA ALA A 114 12.54 8.29 1.50
C ALA A 114 13.75 7.35 1.59
N ILE A 115 14.95 7.79 1.19
CA ILE A 115 16.18 7.02 1.37
C ILE A 115 16.53 6.91 2.87
N ILE A 116 16.34 7.98 3.65
CA ILE A 116 16.55 7.95 5.10
C ILE A 116 15.55 7.00 5.79
N ALA A 117 14.26 7.09 5.44
CA ALA A 117 13.22 6.19 5.95
C ALA A 117 13.49 4.72 5.59
N ASN A 118 14.21 4.47 4.49
CA ASN A 118 14.57 3.14 4.02
C ASN A 118 15.68 2.48 4.86
N LEU A 119 16.51 3.25 5.58
CA LEU A 119 17.71 2.69 6.25
C LEU A 119 17.39 1.48 7.14
N PRO A 120 16.35 1.52 8.02
CA PRO A 120 16.00 0.40 8.87
C PRO A 120 15.39 -0.81 8.16
N ILE A 121 15.10 -0.68 6.86
CA ILE A 121 14.57 -1.79 6.07
C ILE A 121 15.70 -2.79 5.72
N GLY A 122 16.93 -2.30 5.62
CA GLY A 122 18.13 -3.11 5.33
C GLY A 122 18.30 -3.50 3.86
N ILE A 123 17.39 -3.09 2.97
CA ILE A 123 17.45 -3.34 1.53
C ILE A 123 16.98 -2.06 0.80
N PRO A 124 17.68 -1.60 -0.26
CA PRO A 124 17.34 -0.35 -0.94
C PRO A 124 16.12 -0.50 -1.85
N TYR A 125 14.93 -0.16 -1.36
CA TYR A 125 13.68 -0.34 -2.12
C TYR A 125 12.93 0.97 -2.42
N SER A 126 13.12 2.04 -1.64
CA SER A 126 12.32 3.26 -1.72
C SER A 126 12.40 3.96 -3.09
N ALA A 127 13.55 3.90 -3.78
CA ALA A 127 13.70 4.42 -5.12
C ALA A 127 12.81 3.70 -6.16
N SER A 128 12.73 2.37 -6.06
CA SER A 128 11.94 1.51 -6.95
C SER A 128 10.45 1.52 -6.59
N PHE A 129 10.13 1.67 -5.32
CA PHE A 129 8.75 1.66 -4.83
C PHE A 129 7.91 2.76 -5.49
N ARG A 130 8.42 4.00 -5.51
CA ARG A 130 7.64 5.17 -5.96
C ARG A 130 7.05 5.02 -7.38
N PRO A 131 7.81 4.65 -8.43
CA PRO A 131 7.24 4.50 -9.77
C PRO A 131 6.19 3.39 -9.88
N TYR A 132 6.39 2.24 -9.22
CA TYR A 132 5.38 1.17 -9.19
C TYR A 132 4.12 1.65 -8.46
N HIS A 133 4.29 2.25 -7.28
CA HIS A 133 3.18 2.74 -6.48
C HIS A 133 2.33 3.81 -7.19
N LEU A 134 2.98 4.79 -7.83
CA LEU A 134 2.25 5.79 -8.61
C LEU A 134 1.59 5.21 -9.86
N THR A 135 2.16 4.15 -10.43
CA THR A 135 1.54 3.42 -11.55
C THR A 135 0.30 2.68 -11.08
N HIS A 136 0.35 2.04 -9.90
CA HIS A 136 -0.78 1.40 -9.24
C HIS A 136 -1.93 2.39 -9.03
N HIS A 137 -1.69 3.56 -8.43
CA HIS A 137 -2.73 4.59 -8.31
C HIS A 137 -3.31 5.06 -9.64
N LYS A 138 -2.49 5.11 -10.71
CA LYS A 138 -2.93 5.64 -12.01
C LYS A 138 -3.57 4.60 -12.92
N SER A 139 -3.25 3.33 -12.70
CA SER A 139 -3.59 2.19 -13.56
C SER A 139 -4.09 1.03 -12.71
N LEU A 140 -4.87 1.34 -11.68
CA LEU A 140 -5.37 0.38 -10.69
C LEU A 140 -6.10 -0.77 -11.39
N GLY A 141 -5.70 -2.00 -11.07
CA GLY A 141 -6.29 -3.20 -11.65
C GLY A 141 -5.94 -3.44 -13.12
N VAL A 142 -5.14 -2.62 -13.79
CA VAL A 142 -4.77 -2.85 -15.20
C VAL A 142 -3.73 -3.96 -15.29
N ASP A 143 -4.07 -5.03 -16.01
CA ASP A 143 -3.21 -6.20 -16.14
C ASP A 143 -1.86 -5.84 -16.81
N GLY A 144 -0.77 -6.35 -16.24
CA GLY A 144 0.60 -6.04 -16.70
C GLY A 144 1.14 -4.64 -16.34
N LEU A 145 0.33 -3.76 -15.77
CA LEU A 145 0.76 -2.44 -15.26
C LEU A 145 0.67 -2.34 -13.74
N ASP A 146 -0.36 -2.92 -13.14
CA ASP A 146 -0.51 -2.95 -11.69
C ASP A 146 0.21 -4.18 -11.11
N ALA A 147 1.46 -3.96 -10.67
CA ALA A 147 2.30 -5.01 -10.08
C ALA A 147 1.83 -5.49 -8.69
N ASP A 148 0.82 -4.84 -8.11
CA ASP A 148 0.19 -5.27 -6.86
C ASP A 148 -0.67 -6.54 -7.03
N LEU A 149 -1.19 -6.76 -8.24
CA LEU A 149 -2.02 -7.92 -8.57
C LEU A 149 -1.20 -9.22 -8.55
N PRO A 150 -1.71 -10.29 -7.91
CA PRO A 150 -1.18 -11.63 -8.11
C PRO A 150 -1.22 -12.07 -9.57
N THR A 151 -0.24 -12.87 -9.95
CA THR A 151 -0.24 -13.61 -11.21
C THR A 151 -1.22 -14.79 -11.14
N ALA A 152 -1.72 -15.26 -12.28
CA ALA A 152 -2.56 -16.45 -12.32
C ALA A 152 -1.85 -17.71 -11.77
N LEU A 153 -0.53 -17.80 -11.96
CA LEU A 153 0.29 -18.90 -11.42
C LEU A 153 0.33 -18.85 -9.89
N GLU A 154 0.60 -17.69 -9.29
CA GLU A 154 0.56 -17.52 -7.84
C GLU A 154 -0.83 -17.85 -7.30
N ALA A 155 -1.88 -17.35 -7.96
CA ALA A 155 -3.26 -17.55 -7.52
C ALA A 155 -3.67 -19.01 -7.55
N TRP A 156 -3.34 -19.74 -8.62
CA TRP A 156 -3.58 -21.17 -8.72
C TRP A 156 -2.75 -22.00 -7.72
N PHE A 157 -1.46 -21.70 -7.59
CA PHE A 157 -0.54 -22.48 -6.76
C PHE A 157 -0.80 -22.32 -5.26
N LEU A 158 -1.25 -21.13 -4.84
CA LEU A 158 -1.47 -20.77 -3.44
C LEU A 158 -2.94 -20.88 -3.01
N ASP A 159 -3.83 -21.43 -3.84
CA ASP A 159 -5.26 -21.57 -3.57
C ASP A 159 -5.59 -22.72 -2.59
N SER A 160 -5.09 -22.58 -1.36
CA SER A 160 -5.41 -23.46 -0.23
C SER A 160 -5.19 -22.72 1.08
N VAL A 161 -5.67 -23.25 2.21
CA VAL A 161 -5.40 -22.64 3.53
C VAL A 161 -3.89 -22.51 3.78
N ALA A 162 -3.12 -23.55 3.46
CA ALA A 162 -1.66 -23.53 3.62
C ALA A 162 -0.98 -22.58 2.63
N GLY A 163 -1.43 -22.55 1.37
CA GLY A 163 -0.92 -21.64 0.34
C GLY A 163 -1.19 -20.18 0.68
N LYS A 164 -2.39 -19.85 1.16
CA LYS A 164 -2.74 -18.50 1.62
C LYS A 164 -2.00 -18.11 2.90
N ALA A 165 -1.82 -19.02 3.84
CA ALA A 165 -0.98 -18.78 5.02
C ALA A 165 0.48 -18.50 4.64
N PHE A 166 1.03 -19.25 3.67
CA PHE A 166 2.34 -19.00 3.08
C PHE A 166 2.38 -17.62 2.41
N PHE A 167 1.38 -17.29 1.59
CA PHE A 167 1.26 -15.98 0.95
C PHE A 167 1.32 -14.85 1.99
N CYS A 168 0.51 -14.91 3.05
CA CYS A 168 0.49 -13.89 4.10
C CYS A 168 1.78 -13.83 4.94
N THR A 169 2.48 -14.96 5.09
CA THR A 169 3.75 -15.00 5.83
C THR A 169 4.91 -14.43 5.01
N PHE A 170 4.91 -14.63 3.70
CA PHE A 170 5.98 -14.19 2.80
C PHE A 170 5.57 -13.01 1.93
N GLN A 171 4.51 -12.29 2.32
CA GLN A 171 3.85 -11.27 1.48
C GLN A 171 4.84 -10.22 0.99
N ILE A 172 5.72 -9.73 1.87
CA ILE A 172 6.75 -8.75 1.50
C ILE A 172 7.67 -9.22 0.35
N LEU A 173 7.92 -10.53 0.23
CA LEU A 173 8.74 -11.07 -0.86
C LEU A 173 7.99 -11.03 -2.19
N PHE A 174 6.67 -11.28 -2.19
CA PHE A 174 5.87 -11.11 -3.40
C PHE A 174 5.88 -9.65 -3.87
N TYR A 175 5.72 -8.70 -2.95
CA TYR A 175 5.81 -7.26 -3.26
C TYR A 175 7.19 -6.82 -3.75
N ALA A 176 8.26 -7.43 -3.23
CA ALA A 176 9.62 -7.12 -3.66
C ALA A 176 9.99 -7.75 -5.02
N LEU A 177 9.56 -8.99 -5.25
CA LEU A 177 10.02 -9.81 -6.38
C LEU A 177 9.10 -9.74 -7.60
N ARG A 178 7.77 -9.77 -7.40
CA ARG A 178 6.80 -9.78 -8.49
C ARG A 178 6.96 -8.61 -9.46
N PRO A 179 7.17 -7.35 -9.01
CA PRO A 179 7.30 -6.24 -9.94
C PRO A 179 8.42 -6.45 -10.96
N MET A 180 9.54 -7.07 -10.54
CA MET A 180 10.67 -7.37 -11.43
C MET A 180 10.35 -8.41 -12.52
N MET A 181 9.31 -9.23 -12.30
CA MET A 181 8.84 -10.25 -13.23
C MET A 181 7.72 -9.74 -14.15
N VAL A 182 6.97 -8.72 -13.72
CA VAL A 182 5.88 -8.11 -14.51
C VAL A 182 6.43 -7.10 -15.51
N TYR A 183 7.16 -6.09 -15.05
CA TYR A 183 7.89 -5.17 -15.92
C TYR A 183 9.03 -4.49 -15.20
N GLN A 184 10.11 -4.19 -15.93
CA GLN A 184 11.30 -3.57 -15.33
C GLN A 184 11.26 -2.04 -15.46
N LEU A 185 11.68 -1.35 -14.41
CA LEU A 185 11.89 0.10 -14.41
C LEU A 185 13.29 0.44 -14.91
N PRO A 186 13.45 1.54 -15.66
CA PRO A 186 14.79 2.05 -15.97
C PRO A 186 15.47 2.54 -14.68
N LEU A 187 16.70 2.07 -14.45
CA LEU A 187 17.51 2.52 -13.32
C LEU A 187 17.89 3.99 -13.52
N THR A 188 17.82 4.75 -12.43
CA THR A 188 18.17 6.18 -12.39
C THR A 188 19.22 6.45 -11.33
N TRP A 189 19.81 7.64 -11.35
CA TRP A 189 20.80 8.04 -10.34
C TRP A 189 20.26 7.98 -8.90
N ILE A 190 18.94 8.12 -8.70
CA ILE A 190 18.31 7.97 -7.37
C ILE A 190 18.36 6.52 -6.89
N HIS A 191 18.28 5.54 -7.79
CA HIS A 191 18.46 4.13 -7.44
C HIS A 191 19.90 3.88 -7.01
N ALA A 192 20.87 4.39 -7.78
CA ALA A 192 22.28 4.31 -7.43
C ALA A 192 22.57 4.97 -6.07
N LEU A 193 21.99 6.14 -5.80
CA LEU A 193 22.11 6.81 -4.51
C LEU A 193 21.49 5.99 -3.37
N ASN A 194 20.29 5.45 -3.55
CA ASN A 194 19.63 4.63 -2.53
C ASN A 194 20.47 3.38 -2.20
N ILE A 195 21.00 2.70 -3.22
CA ILE A 195 21.88 1.53 -3.05
C ILE A 195 23.16 1.93 -2.31
N ALA A 196 23.84 2.99 -2.75
CA ALA A 196 25.09 3.43 -2.14
C ALA A 196 24.91 3.82 -0.67
N VAL A 197 23.84 4.58 -0.35
CA VAL A 197 23.53 4.99 1.02
C VAL A 197 23.15 3.79 1.90
N GLN A 198 22.35 2.85 1.39
CA GLN A 198 21.97 1.65 2.14
C GLN A 198 23.19 0.78 2.44
N ILE A 199 24.03 0.49 1.44
CA ILE A 199 25.26 -0.29 1.63
C ILE A 199 26.19 0.39 2.63
N ALA A 200 26.36 1.71 2.53
CA ALA A 200 27.19 2.46 3.47
C ALA A 200 26.64 2.39 4.90
N PHE A 201 25.33 2.55 5.08
CA PHE A 201 24.68 2.45 6.39
C PHE A 201 24.81 1.04 6.97
N ASP A 202 24.50 0.00 6.20
CA ASP A 202 24.59 -1.40 6.64
C ASP A 202 26.03 -1.77 7.00
N TYR A 203 27.01 -1.32 6.20
CA TYR A 203 28.42 -1.52 6.50
C TYR A 203 28.83 -0.86 7.82
N VAL A 204 28.46 0.40 8.03
CA VAL A 204 28.73 1.12 9.30
C VAL A 204 28.05 0.40 10.47
N LEU A 205 26.78 0.03 10.33
CA LEU A 205 26.06 -0.70 11.37
C LEU A 205 26.74 -2.02 11.73
N VAL A 206 27.12 -2.83 10.74
CA VAL A 206 27.83 -4.09 10.99
C VAL A 206 29.20 -3.86 11.62
N ARG A 207 29.93 -2.82 11.18
CA ARG A 207 31.27 -2.51 11.70
C ARG A 207 31.27 -2.11 13.18
N TYR A 208 30.23 -1.44 13.66
CA TYR A 208 30.15 -0.90 15.03
C TYR A 208 29.17 -1.64 15.95
N ALA A 209 28.14 -2.28 15.42
CA ALA A 209 27.12 -3.02 16.16
C ALA A 209 27.04 -4.51 15.79
N GLY A 210 27.83 -4.98 14.82
CA GLY A 210 27.89 -6.39 14.43
C GLY A 210 26.72 -6.86 13.56
N ALA A 211 26.89 -8.03 12.94
CA ALA A 211 25.92 -8.60 12.00
C ALA A 211 24.54 -8.87 12.61
N ARG A 212 24.45 -9.06 13.93
CA ARG A 212 23.17 -9.28 14.62
C ARG A 212 22.27 -8.03 14.60
N ALA A 213 22.86 -6.84 14.63
CA ALA A 213 22.12 -5.59 14.51
C ALA A 213 21.45 -5.45 13.13
N LEU A 214 22.19 -5.76 12.06
CA LEU A 214 21.62 -5.83 10.72
C LEU A 214 20.57 -6.96 10.61
N GLY A 215 20.85 -8.12 11.22
CA GLY A 215 19.89 -9.23 11.30
C GLY A 215 18.56 -8.83 11.96
N TYR A 216 18.59 -7.98 12.98
CA TYR A 216 17.38 -7.43 13.60
C TYR A 216 16.58 -6.57 12.61
N LEU A 217 17.24 -5.68 11.85
CA LEU A 217 16.58 -4.83 10.87
C LEU A 217 15.93 -5.66 9.75
N ILE A 218 16.67 -6.62 9.18
CA ILE A 218 16.16 -7.51 8.12
C ILE A 218 15.00 -8.38 8.63
N LEU A 219 15.12 -8.94 9.84
CA LEU A 219 14.05 -9.73 10.44
C LEU A 219 12.81 -8.86 10.72
N SER A 220 12.99 -7.63 11.19
CA SER A 220 11.90 -6.67 11.41
C SER A 220 11.18 -6.34 10.10
N SER A 221 11.91 -6.12 9.00
CA SER A 221 11.33 -5.92 7.65
C SER A 221 10.54 -7.12 7.16
N PHE A 222 11.08 -8.32 7.36
CA PHE A 222 10.41 -9.55 6.98
C PHE A 222 9.09 -9.70 7.76
N LEU A 223 9.16 -9.61 9.09
CA LEU A 223 7.99 -9.74 9.96
C LEU A 223 6.96 -8.62 9.74
N ALA A 224 7.39 -7.41 9.38
CA ALA A 224 6.52 -6.29 9.06
C ALA A 224 5.54 -6.62 7.94
N GLY A 225 5.97 -7.31 6.88
CA GLY A 225 5.08 -7.81 5.82
C GLY A 225 4.82 -9.32 5.89
N SER A 226 4.85 -9.89 7.09
CA SER A 226 4.38 -11.26 7.38
C SER A 226 2.99 -11.22 8.04
N LEU A 227 2.64 -12.24 8.83
CA LEU A 227 1.43 -12.30 9.67
C LEU A 227 1.45 -11.31 10.86
N HIS A 228 1.74 -10.04 10.61
CA HIS A 228 1.74 -8.96 11.59
C HIS A 228 0.42 -8.18 11.54
N PRO A 229 -0.16 -7.69 12.66
CA PRO A 229 -1.46 -7.01 12.66
C PRO A 229 -1.61 -5.88 11.65
N CYS A 230 -0.58 -5.05 11.50
CA CYS A 230 -0.60 -3.98 10.50
C CYS A 230 -0.57 -4.50 9.07
N ALA A 231 0.10 -5.63 8.78
CA ALA A 231 0.26 -6.17 7.43
C ALA A 231 -1.05 -6.60 6.77
N GLY A 232 -2.13 -6.75 7.54
CA GLY A 232 -3.45 -7.02 6.97
C GLY A 232 -3.92 -5.93 6.01
N HIS A 233 -3.33 -4.73 6.04
CA HIS A 233 -3.61 -3.67 5.07
C HIS A 233 -3.34 -4.11 3.62
N PHE A 234 -2.25 -4.85 3.36
CA PHE A 234 -1.92 -5.36 2.02
C PHE A 234 -3.00 -6.27 1.40
N ILE A 235 -3.87 -6.85 2.24
CA ILE A 235 -5.00 -7.66 1.79
C ILE A 235 -6.28 -6.82 1.81
N ALA A 236 -6.53 -6.12 2.92
CA ALA A 236 -7.73 -5.35 3.16
C ALA A 236 -8.00 -4.31 2.07
N GLU A 237 -6.95 -3.70 1.53
CA GLU A 237 -7.06 -2.57 0.63
C GLU A 237 -7.69 -2.91 -0.72
N HIS A 238 -7.40 -4.09 -1.30
CA HIS A 238 -7.76 -4.40 -2.69
C HIS A 238 -8.33 -5.79 -2.96
N TYR A 239 -8.41 -6.66 -1.94
CA TYR A 239 -9.08 -7.95 -2.11
C TYR A 239 -10.58 -7.83 -1.87
N VAL A 240 -11.36 -8.41 -2.79
CA VAL A 240 -12.84 -8.41 -2.71
C VAL A 240 -13.29 -9.54 -1.81
N PHE A 241 -13.80 -9.20 -0.63
CA PHE A 241 -14.41 -10.17 0.27
C PHE A 241 -15.89 -10.36 -0.06
N ALA A 242 -16.41 -11.58 0.04
CA ALA A 242 -17.82 -11.89 -0.26
C ALA A 242 -18.82 -11.03 0.54
N GLN A 243 -18.44 -10.58 1.74
CA GLN A 243 -19.22 -9.64 2.55
C GLN A 243 -19.44 -8.29 1.85
N HIS A 244 -18.46 -7.84 1.07
CA HIS A 244 -18.54 -6.62 0.28
C HIS A 244 -19.44 -6.79 -0.94
N SER A 245 -19.44 -7.97 -1.56
CA SER A 245 -20.35 -8.31 -2.66
C SER A 245 -21.80 -8.44 -2.19
N ARG A 246 -22.05 -8.85 -0.94
CA ARG A 246 -23.42 -8.92 -0.35
C ARG A 246 -24.00 -7.55 -0.01
N SER A 247 -23.16 -6.53 0.24
CA SER A 247 -23.59 -5.14 0.40
C SER A 247 -24.12 -4.52 -0.91
N LEU A 248 -23.94 -5.20 -2.04
CA LEU A 248 -24.45 -4.83 -3.36
C LEU A 248 -25.71 -5.62 -3.74
N ALA A 249 -26.25 -6.46 -2.85
CA ALA A 249 -27.56 -7.03 -3.07
C ALA A 249 -28.53 -5.85 -3.28
N PRO A 250 -29.25 -5.79 -4.42
CA PRO A 250 -30.03 -4.62 -4.77
C PRO A 250 -30.97 -4.33 -3.61
N SER A 251 -30.84 -3.13 -3.02
CA SER A 251 -32.00 -2.53 -2.39
C SER A 251 -33.11 -2.65 -3.44
N SER A 252 -34.25 -3.21 -3.05
CA SER A 252 -35.39 -3.52 -3.89
C SER A 252 -36.05 -2.27 -4.48
N LYS A 253 -35.28 -1.44 -5.18
CA LYS A 253 -35.66 -0.28 -5.97
C LYS A 253 -35.43 -0.65 -7.42
N LYS A 254 -36.52 -0.88 -8.15
CA LYS A 254 -36.50 -1.00 -9.62
C LYS A 254 -35.76 0.20 -10.21
N GLY A 255 -34.66 -0.05 -10.90
CA GLY A 255 -33.93 0.95 -11.70
C GLY A 255 -32.55 1.36 -11.18
N SER A 256 -32.05 0.79 -10.07
CA SER A 256 -30.66 0.99 -9.67
C SER A 256 -29.73 0.23 -10.62
N GLU A 257 -28.95 0.97 -11.41
CA GLU A 257 -27.77 0.43 -12.10
C GLU A 257 -26.92 -0.33 -11.08
N VAL A 258 -26.41 -1.51 -11.47
CA VAL A 258 -25.52 -2.30 -10.62
C VAL A 258 -24.28 -1.46 -10.36
N ALA A 259 -24.09 -1.01 -9.11
CA ALA A 259 -22.88 -0.30 -8.73
C ALA A 259 -21.67 -1.21 -9.05
N PRO A 260 -20.62 -0.67 -9.69
CA PRO A 260 -19.45 -1.46 -10.06
C PRO A 260 -18.84 -2.12 -8.82
N THR A 261 -18.31 -3.33 -8.98
CA THR A 261 -17.66 -4.06 -7.89
C THR A 261 -16.58 -3.19 -7.24
N PRO A 262 -16.66 -2.90 -5.93
CA PRO A 262 -15.63 -2.16 -5.23
C PRO A 262 -14.30 -2.89 -5.33
N GLU A 263 -13.26 -2.15 -5.71
CA GLU A 263 -11.89 -2.64 -5.91
C GLU A 263 -10.89 -2.06 -4.91
N THR A 264 -11.37 -1.13 -4.06
CA THR A 264 -10.60 -0.46 -3.00
C THR A 264 -11.47 -0.36 -1.75
N PHE A 265 -10.94 -0.73 -0.59
CA PHE A 265 -11.67 -0.74 0.68
C PHE A 265 -10.93 0.05 1.74
N SER A 266 -11.68 0.84 2.52
CA SER A 266 -11.13 1.55 3.67
C SER A 266 -11.20 0.69 4.93
N TYR A 267 -10.35 0.99 5.89
CA TYR A 267 -10.26 0.47 7.24
C TYR A 267 -10.35 1.62 8.25
N TYR A 268 -11.34 1.53 9.14
CA TYR A 268 -11.60 2.54 10.16
C TYR A 268 -11.32 2.01 11.58
N GLY A 269 -10.18 1.33 11.76
CA GLY A 269 -9.76 0.81 13.07
C GLY A 269 -8.51 1.47 13.64
N ALA A 270 -8.15 1.05 14.86
CA ALA A 270 -7.13 1.71 15.69
C ALA A 270 -5.70 1.65 15.13
N LEU A 271 -5.39 0.66 14.29
CA LEU A 271 -4.05 0.49 13.72
C LEU A 271 -3.63 1.66 12.80
N ASN A 272 -4.58 2.48 12.34
CA ASN A 272 -4.31 3.74 11.62
C ASN A 272 -3.34 4.67 12.37
N LEU A 273 -3.36 4.64 13.71
CA LEU A 273 -2.43 5.40 14.55
C LEU A 273 -0.96 5.07 14.28
N LEU A 274 -0.67 3.84 13.86
CA LEU A 274 0.68 3.34 13.61
C LEU A 274 1.07 3.46 12.13
N THR A 275 0.11 3.70 11.26
CA THR A 275 0.21 3.46 9.81
C THR A 275 -0.21 4.68 8.98
N TYR A 276 0.09 5.89 9.45
CA TYR A 276 -0.19 7.13 8.71
C TYR A 276 -1.63 7.20 8.17
N ASN A 277 -2.62 6.75 8.95
CA ASN A 277 -4.02 6.71 8.52
C ASN A 277 -4.28 6.07 7.14
N VAL A 278 -3.37 5.22 6.62
CA VAL A 278 -3.50 4.63 5.27
C VAL A 278 -4.77 3.79 5.11
N GLY A 279 -5.32 3.30 6.24
CA GLY A 279 -6.60 2.63 6.24
C GLY A 279 -7.73 3.48 5.66
N LEU A 280 -7.66 4.82 5.65
CA LEU A 280 -8.57 5.65 4.85
C LEU A 280 -8.18 5.56 3.35
N HIS A 281 -8.24 4.36 2.81
CA HIS A 281 -7.61 4.00 1.55
C HIS A 281 -8.41 4.49 0.34
N ASN A 282 -9.75 4.44 0.40
CA ASN A 282 -10.59 5.07 -0.61
C ASN A 282 -10.34 6.58 -0.66
N GLU A 283 -10.28 7.23 0.50
CA GLU A 283 -10.00 8.65 0.64
C GLU A 283 -8.62 9.02 0.08
N HIS A 284 -7.62 8.20 0.40
CA HIS A 284 -6.26 8.34 -0.12
C HIS A 284 -6.19 8.17 -1.64
N HIS A 285 -6.79 7.13 -2.20
CA HIS A 285 -6.82 6.92 -3.65
C HIS A 285 -7.58 8.03 -4.39
N ASP A 286 -8.67 8.55 -3.80
CA ASP A 286 -9.42 9.68 -4.34
C ASP A 286 -8.61 10.99 -4.28
N PHE A 287 -7.83 11.19 -3.23
CA PHE A 287 -7.06 12.43 -3.04
C PHE A 287 -5.64 12.15 -2.52
N PRO A 288 -4.73 11.59 -3.35
CA PRO A 288 -3.37 11.23 -2.96
C PRO A 288 -2.47 12.46 -2.72
N ALA A 289 -3.00 13.66 -2.93
CA ALA A 289 -2.35 14.93 -2.60
C ALA A 289 -2.77 15.50 -1.23
N ILE A 290 -3.73 14.85 -0.55
CA ILE A 290 -4.13 15.15 0.82
C ILE A 290 -3.32 14.24 1.74
N PRO A 291 -2.57 14.79 2.71
CA PRO A 291 -1.71 14.00 3.58
C PRO A 291 -2.50 13.25 4.65
N TRP A 292 -1.88 12.19 5.18
CA TRP A 292 -2.43 11.33 6.22
C TRP A 292 -3.11 12.02 7.41
N THR A 293 -2.57 13.14 7.88
CA THR A 293 -3.13 13.90 9.03
C THR A 293 -4.51 14.50 8.73
N ARG A 294 -4.87 14.62 7.45
CA ARG A 294 -6.09 15.30 6.99
C ARG A 294 -7.09 14.35 6.34
N LEU A 295 -6.77 13.06 6.20
CA LEU A 295 -7.69 12.07 5.60
C LEU A 295 -9.00 11.95 6.38
N TRP A 296 -8.97 11.94 7.71
CA TRP A 296 -10.19 11.94 8.51
C TRP A 296 -11.06 13.20 8.29
N ARG A 297 -10.42 14.35 8.04
CA ARG A 297 -11.13 15.58 7.72
C ARG A 297 -11.75 15.53 6.32
N LEU A 298 -11.07 14.93 5.36
CA LEU A 298 -11.63 14.65 4.04
C LEU A 298 -12.86 13.74 4.16
N ASN A 299 -12.73 12.63 4.90
CA ASN A 299 -13.86 11.72 5.16
C ASN A 299 -15.04 12.46 5.80
N ALA A 300 -14.80 13.35 6.77
CA ALA A 300 -15.86 14.09 7.43
C ALA A 300 -16.57 15.09 6.51
N ILE A 301 -15.86 15.76 5.59
CA ILE A 301 -16.44 16.73 4.65
C ILE A 301 -17.27 16.01 3.59
N ALA A 302 -16.75 14.91 3.04
CA ALA A 302 -17.35 14.19 1.91
C ALA A 302 -17.91 12.82 2.34
N ASN A 303 -18.41 12.71 3.57
CA ASN A 303 -18.79 11.43 4.17
C ASN A 303 -19.86 10.70 3.37
N GLU A 304 -20.77 11.44 2.72
CA GLU A 304 -21.83 10.88 1.88
C GLU A 304 -21.31 10.13 0.65
N PHE A 305 -20.04 10.31 0.28
CA PHE A 305 -19.39 9.56 -0.80
C PHE A 305 -18.68 8.29 -0.29
N TYR A 306 -18.52 8.14 1.03
CA TYR A 306 -17.77 7.05 1.66
C TYR A 306 -18.62 6.17 2.59
N CYS A 307 -19.69 6.69 3.20
CA CYS A 307 -20.44 6.02 4.26
C CYS A 307 -21.09 4.70 3.82
N ASP A 308 -21.45 4.59 2.55
CA ASP A 308 -22.09 3.41 1.96
C ASP A 308 -21.06 2.47 1.28
N LEU A 309 -19.78 2.84 1.25
CA LEU A 309 -18.73 1.99 0.70
C LEU A 309 -18.40 0.86 1.71
N PRO A 310 -18.18 -0.38 1.22
CA PRO A 310 -17.70 -1.44 2.07
C PRO A 310 -16.35 -1.09 2.70
N CYS A 311 -16.22 -1.42 3.98
CA CYS A 311 -15.04 -1.14 4.77
C CYS A 311 -14.73 -2.26 5.77
N HIS A 312 -13.51 -2.23 6.30
CA HIS A 312 -13.02 -3.13 7.31
C HIS A 312 -12.88 -2.42 8.67
N TYR A 313 -13.04 -3.19 9.75
CA TYR A 313 -12.79 -2.71 11.12
C TYR A 313 -11.69 -3.49 11.85
N SER A 314 -11.14 -4.55 11.22
CA SER A 314 -10.04 -5.34 11.77
C SER A 314 -9.17 -5.94 10.68
N TRP A 315 -7.94 -5.43 10.52
CA TRP A 315 -6.94 -6.03 9.62
C TRP A 315 -6.51 -7.44 10.04
N VAL A 316 -6.48 -7.71 11.35
CA VAL A 316 -6.25 -9.07 11.86
C VAL A 316 -7.38 -10.00 11.41
N GLY A 317 -8.63 -9.53 11.50
CA GLY A 317 -9.80 -10.27 11.02
C GLY A 317 -9.72 -10.55 9.51
N VAL A 318 -9.32 -9.55 8.72
CA VAL A 318 -9.09 -9.69 7.28
C VAL A 318 -8.07 -10.77 6.97
N MET A 319 -6.92 -10.78 7.66
CA MET A 319 -5.89 -11.82 7.45
C MET A 319 -6.43 -13.22 7.75
N TRP A 320 -7.12 -13.39 8.87
CA TRP A 320 -7.71 -14.69 9.23
C TRP A 320 -8.77 -15.14 8.23
N GLN A 321 -9.64 -14.22 7.81
CA GLN A 321 -10.66 -14.52 6.81
C GLN A 321 -10.02 -14.89 5.48
N PHE A 322 -9.02 -14.13 5.01
CA PHE A 322 -8.31 -14.45 3.78
C PHE A 322 -7.71 -15.86 3.82
N VAL A 323 -7.10 -16.26 4.94
CA VAL A 323 -6.46 -17.58 5.06
C VAL A 323 -7.50 -18.71 5.16
N LEU A 324 -8.55 -18.54 5.96
CA LEU A 324 -9.46 -19.64 6.33
C LEU A 324 -10.71 -19.77 5.44
N ASP A 325 -11.20 -18.67 4.87
CA ASP A 325 -12.41 -18.66 4.07
C ASP A 325 -12.14 -19.28 2.69
N LYS A 326 -12.95 -20.24 2.26
CA LYS A 326 -12.78 -20.92 0.96
C LYS A 326 -13.24 -20.07 -0.21
N GLU A 327 -14.03 -19.03 0.06
CA GLU A 327 -14.58 -18.12 -0.96
C GLU A 327 -13.71 -16.85 -1.13
N VAL A 328 -12.60 -16.74 -0.39
CA VAL A 328 -11.65 -15.63 -0.49
C VAL A 328 -10.25 -16.18 -0.77
N GLY A 329 -9.56 -15.59 -1.74
CA GLY A 329 -8.20 -15.98 -2.09
C GLY A 329 -7.55 -15.02 -3.07
N LEU A 330 -6.46 -15.48 -3.70
CA LEU A 330 -5.65 -14.67 -4.59
C LEU A 330 -6.41 -14.24 -5.86
N TRP A 331 -7.44 -15.00 -6.25
CA TRP A 331 -8.36 -14.68 -7.35
C TRP A 331 -9.28 -13.51 -7.07
N CYS A 332 -9.49 -13.15 -5.80
CA CYS A 332 -10.45 -12.13 -5.39
C CYS A 332 -9.91 -10.70 -5.60
N ARG A 333 -9.45 -10.40 -6.81
CA ARG A 333 -8.92 -9.11 -7.24
C ARG A 333 -9.62 -8.66 -8.51
N VAL A 334 -9.87 -7.37 -8.62
CA VAL A 334 -10.46 -6.77 -9.82
C VAL A 334 -9.35 -6.47 -10.85
N LYS A 335 -9.56 -6.92 -12.09
CA LYS A 335 -8.65 -6.70 -13.22
C LYS A 335 -9.33 -6.02 -14.42
N ARG A 336 -8.53 -5.31 -15.20
CA ARG A 336 -8.92 -4.62 -16.43
C ARG A 336 -7.94 -4.97 -17.55
N LYS A 337 -8.46 -5.23 -18.76
CA LYS A 337 -7.62 -5.58 -19.91
C LYS A 337 -6.93 -4.37 -20.53
N GLU A 338 -7.59 -3.22 -20.52
CA GLU A 338 -7.13 -2.01 -21.22
C GLU A 338 -7.27 -0.79 -20.31
N GLY A 339 -6.49 0.25 -20.59
CA GLY A 339 -6.45 1.50 -19.84
C GLY A 339 -5.12 1.74 -19.12
N GLY A 340 -5.00 2.87 -18.43
CA GLY A 340 -3.83 3.18 -17.60
C GLY A 340 -2.57 3.64 -18.36
N ARG A 341 -1.54 4.02 -17.59
CA ARG A 341 -0.20 4.41 -18.08
C ARG A 341 0.85 4.25 -16.98
N LYS A 342 2.08 3.89 -17.37
CA LYS A 342 3.24 3.85 -16.44
C LYS A 342 3.60 5.25 -15.96
N VAL A 343 3.81 5.41 -14.65
CA VAL A 343 4.29 6.66 -14.05
C VAL A 343 5.79 6.54 -13.75
N GLY A 344 6.59 7.47 -14.26
CA GLY A 344 8.04 7.51 -14.03
C GLY A 344 8.90 6.81 -15.09
N ALA A 345 8.30 6.23 -16.13
CA ALA A 345 9.00 5.69 -17.29
C ALA A 345 9.22 6.79 -18.35
N GLY A 346 10.29 7.59 -18.21
CA GLY A 346 10.94 8.34 -19.31
C GLY A 346 10.16 9.39 -20.12
N ALA A 347 8.84 9.52 -20.00
CA ALA A 347 8.05 10.51 -20.72
C ALA A 347 7.60 11.63 -19.76
N LYS A 348 8.02 12.86 -20.09
CA LYS A 348 7.66 14.18 -19.53
C LYS A 348 7.00 14.16 -18.15
N ALA A 349 7.74 14.64 -17.14
CA ALA A 349 7.20 14.95 -15.81
C ALA A 349 5.90 15.75 -15.94
N HIS A 350 4.77 15.09 -15.70
CA HIS A 350 3.48 15.74 -15.78
C HIS A 350 3.21 16.41 -14.43
N VAL A 351 3.19 17.73 -14.44
CA VAL A 351 2.62 18.55 -13.37
C VAL A 351 1.13 18.23 -13.33
N GLN A 352 0.60 17.81 -12.17
CA GLN A 352 -0.85 17.77 -11.95
C GLN A 352 -1.39 19.18 -12.23
N PRO A 353 -2.33 19.39 -13.16
CA PRO A 353 -2.91 20.70 -13.38
C PRO A 353 -3.90 20.97 -12.25
N ILE A 354 -3.37 21.36 -11.09
CA ILE A 354 -4.14 22.13 -10.12
C ILE A 354 -3.61 23.55 -10.27
N GLU A 355 -4.19 24.30 -11.20
CA GLU A 355 -4.11 25.75 -11.15
C GLU A 355 -4.86 26.18 -9.89
N ILE A 356 -4.10 26.42 -8.82
CA ILE A 356 -4.58 27.16 -7.66
C ILE A 356 -4.66 28.60 -8.13
N THR A 357 -5.82 29.01 -8.64
CA THR A 357 -6.16 30.43 -8.76
C THR A 357 -6.09 31.03 -7.36
N ARG A 358 -5.24 32.05 -7.21
CA ARG A 358 -4.98 32.77 -5.96
C ARG A 358 -6.19 33.60 -5.51
#